data_AF-A0AAQ3Q4E7-F1
#
_entry.id   AF-A0AAQ3Q4E7-F1
#
_cell.length_a   1.000
_cell.length_b   1.000
_cell.length_c   1.000
_cell.angle_alpha   90.00
_cell.angle_beta   90.00
_cell.angle_gamma   90.00
#
_symmetry.space_group_name_H-M   'P 1'
#
loop_
_entity.id
_entity.type
_entity.pdbx_description
1 polymer ?
#
loop_
_entity_poly.entity_id
_entity_poly.type
_entity_poly.pdbx_seq_one_letter_code
_entity_poly.pdbx_strand_id
1 'polypeptide(L)'
;MDVAEEVMKAGCITGDRINGLVDGISGNWYVKFDTFTPAAERGLPVTRVISRMTLQQILARAVGDDIILNDSNVIDFVDNGDKVTVKLENGQQLDGDFLVGADGIWVVNYKLDPKMLLIQVIPATLVLQILFLQTLKLLGKKERLLKIFDGWCDNVIDLLHATDEEAILRRDIYDRIPVMSWEKVV
;
A
#
# COMPACT_ATOMS: atom_id res chain seq x y z
N MET A 1 -15.71 16.85 14.03
CA MET A 1 -15.53 15.39 14.20
C MET A 1 -14.04 15.20 14.34
N ASP A 2 -13.60 14.46 15.35
CA ASP A 2 -12.17 14.20 15.53
C ASP A 2 -11.64 13.37 14.34
N VAL A 3 -10.41 13.63 13.88
CA VAL A 3 -9.84 12.96 12.69
C VAL A 3 -9.80 11.45 12.89
N ALA A 4 -9.51 11.01 14.12
CA ALA A 4 -9.51 9.60 14.47
C ALA A 4 -10.91 8.99 14.35
N GLU A 5 -11.97 9.69 14.78
CA GLU A 5 -13.34 9.22 14.62
C GLU A 5 -13.72 9.06 13.14
N GLU A 6 -13.29 9.97 12.27
CA GLU A 6 -13.54 9.87 10.82
C GLU A 6 -12.87 8.64 10.22
N VAL A 7 -11.59 8.41 10.56
CA VAL A 7 -10.84 7.22 10.13
C VAL A 7 -11.52 5.94 10.63
N MET A 8 -11.92 5.91 11.90
CA MET A 8 -12.56 4.74 12.50
C MET A 8 -13.93 4.45 11.85
N LYS A 9 -14.69 5.48 11.51
CA LYS A 9 -15.98 5.38 10.83
C LYS A 9 -15.84 4.90 9.38
N ALA A 10 -14.80 5.35 8.68
CA ALA A 10 -14.52 4.95 7.29
C ALA A 10 -13.94 3.52 7.17
N GLY A 11 -13.33 3.00 8.23
CA GLY A 11 -12.76 1.65 8.25
C GLY A 11 -13.81 0.54 8.42
N CYS A 12 -13.66 -0.54 7.66
CA CYS A 12 -14.44 -1.77 7.81
C CYS A 12 -13.84 -2.63 8.92
N ILE A 13 -14.66 -3.08 9.87
CA ILE A 13 -14.22 -4.06 10.89
C ILE A 13 -13.98 -5.40 10.20
N THR A 14 -12.81 -5.97 10.47
CA THR A 14 -12.41 -7.30 9.98
C THR A 14 -12.02 -8.23 11.12
N GLY A 15 -11.68 -7.67 12.28
CA GLY A 15 -11.30 -8.46 13.45
C GLY A 15 -12.43 -9.31 14.02
N ASP A 16 -13.69 -9.04 13.67
CA ASP A 16 -14.88 -9.80 14.08
C ASP A 16 -15.23 -10.95 13.11
N ARG A 17 -14.41 -11.17 12.09
CA ARG A 17 -14.61 -12.22 11.07
C ARG A 17 -13.68 -13.41 11.31
N ILE A 18 -13.95 -14.51 10.59
CA ILE A 18 -13.00 -15.61 10.49
C ILE A 18 -11.81 -15.11 9.68
N ASN A 19 -10.64 -15.02 10.31
CA ASN A 19 -9.38 -14.67 9.68
C ASN A 19 -8.48 -15.90 9.62
N GLY A 20 -7.70 -16.05 8.54
CA GLY A 20 -6.93 -17.27 8.32
C GLY A 20 -6.24 -17.32 6.96
N LEU A 21 -5.57 -18.42 6.69
CA LEU A 21 -5.03 -18.77 5.37
C LEU A 21 -5.77 -19.99 4.83
N VAL A 22 -6.08 -19.93 3.53
CA VAL A 22 -6.75 -20.98 2.78
C VAL A 22 -5.76 -21.54 1.75
N ASP A 23 -5.74 -22.86 1.60
CA ASP A 23 -4.97 -23.54 0.56
C ASP A 23 -5.59 -23.29 -0.81
N GLY A 24 -4.76 -22.87 -1.77
CA GLY A 24 -5.18 -22.51 -3.11
C GLY A 24 -5.71 -23.69 -3.93
N ILE A 25 -5.21 -24.90 -3.69
CA ILE A 25 -5.57 -26.10 -4.45
C ILE A 25 -6.91 -26.67 -3.96
N SER A 26 -7.00 -26.96 -2.66
CA SER A 26 -8.18 -27.61 -2.08
C SER A 26 -9.28 -26.63 -1.64
N GLY A 27 -8.96 -25.35 -1.50
CA GLY A 27 -9.88 -24.34 -0.92
C GLY A 27 -10.13 -24.51 0.57
N ASN A 28 -9.40 -25.42 1.25
CA ASN A 28 -9.58 -25.67 2.68
C ASN A 28 -8.74 -24.72 3.54
N TRP A 29 -9.24 -24.43 4.73
CA TRP A 29 -8.48 -23.68 5.74
C TRP A 29 -7.26 -24.48 6.19
N TYR A 30 -6.08 -23.87 6.07
CA TYR A 30 -4.84 -24.42 6.61
C TYR A 30 -4.52 -23.85 8.01
N VAL A 31 -4.86 -22.58 8.25
CA VAL A 31 -4.78 -21.96 9.58
C VAL A 31 -5.89 -20.93 9.77
N LYS A 32 -6.41 -20.83 10.98
CA LYS A 32 -7.32 -19.76 11.42
C LYS A 32 -6.69 -19.05 12.60
N PHE A 33 -6.83 -17.74 12.65
CA PHE A 33 -6.32 -16.91 13.73
C PHE A 33 -7.41 -15.99 14.26
N ASP A 34 -7.51 -15.93 15.59
CA ASP A 34 -8.43 -15.06 16.31
C ASP A 34 -7.80 -13.67 16.45
N THR A 35 -8.42 -12.69 15.80
CA THR A 35 -8.02 -11.27 15.85
C THR A 35 -8.94 -10.44 16.75
N PHE A 36 -10.05 -11.01 17.23
CA PHE A 36 -11.02 -10.32 18.08
C PHE A 36 -10.58 -10.36 19.54
N THR A 37 -10.44 -11.56 20.11
CA THR A 37 -10.28 -11.76 21.55
C THR A 37 -9.06 -11.02 22.12
N PRO A 38 -7.86 -11.07 21.49
CA PRO A 38 -6.70 -10.37 22.00
C PRO A 38 -6.85 -8.84 22.02
N ALA A 39 -7.63 -8.27 21.08
CA ALA A 39 -7.92 -6.84 21.06
C ALA A 39 -8.92 -6.48 22.16
N ALA A 40 -10.01 -7.25 22.28
CA ALA A 40 -11.06 -7.03 23.26
C ALA A 40 -10.54 -7.12 24.70
N GLU A 41 -9.76 -8.15 25.03
CA GLU A 41 -9.17 -8.36 26.36
C GLU A 41 -8.22 -7.22 26.78
N ARG A 42 -7.62 -6.53 25.81
CA ARG A 42 -6.71 -5.40 26.03
C ARG A 42 -7.40 -4.04 25.96
N GLY A 43 -8.72 -4.00 25.73
CA GLY A 43 -9.46 -2.76 25.51
C GLY A 43 -9.03 -2.00 24.24
N LEU A 44 -8.42 -2.69 23.27
CA LEU A 44 -7.99 -2.10 22.00
C LEU A 44 -9.15 -2.13 21.00
N PRO A 45 -9.21 -1.15 20.06
CA PRO A 45 -10.16 -1.22 18.96
C PRO A 45 -9.95 -2.49 18.12
N VAL A 46 -11.05 -3.15 17.76
CA VAL A 46 -11.03 -4.30 16.84
C VAL A 46 -10.41 -3.89 15.51
N THR A 47 -9.60 -4.76 14.92
CA THR A 47 -8.89 -4.50 13.67
C THR A 47 -9.84 -4.08 12.55
N ARG A 48 -9.42 -3.04 11.81
CA ARG A 48 -10.15 -2.47 10.68
C ARG A 48 -9.26 -2.38 9.45
N VAL A 49 -9.90 -2.44 8.28
CA VAL A 49 -9.28 -2.15 6.98
C VAL A 49 -9.92 -0.89 6.41
N ILE A 50 -9.09 0.04 5.96
CA ILE A 50 -9.52 1.30 5.32
C ILE A 50 -8.87 1.42 3.94
N SER A 51 -9.59 2.01 2.99
CA SER A 51 -9.03 2.39 1.70
C SER A 51 -7.89 3.39 1.89
N ARG A 52 -6.74 3.14 1.26
CA ARG A 52 -5.60 4.06 1.29
C ARG A 52 -6.00 5.47 0.81
N MET A 53 -6.80 5.54 -0.26
CA MET A 53 -7.23 6.81 -0.84
C MET A 53 -8.12 7.57 0.16
N THR A 54 -9.05 6.88 0.81
CA THR A 54 -9.93 7.48 1.83
C THR A 54 -9.11 7.97 3.03
N LEU A 55 -8.20 7.15 3.54
CA LEU A 55 -7.33 7.55 4.66
C LEU A 55 -6.50 8.79 4.30
N GLN A 56 -5.88 8.80 3.12
CA GLN A 56 -5.08 9.95 2.66
C GLN A 56 -5.92 11.21 2.48
N GLN A 57 -7.14 11.10 1.97
CA GLN A 57 -8.06 12.24 1.84
C GLN A 57 -8.47 12.81 3.21
N ILE A 58 -8.78 11.94 4.18
CA ILE A 58 -9.13 12.36 5.54
C ILE A 58 -7.95 13.13 6.14
N LEU A 59 -6.73 12.59 6.04
CA LEU A 59 -5.53 13.21 6.59
C LEU A 59 -5.18 14.53 5.87
N ALA A 60 -5.25 14.58 4.54
CA ALA A 60 -4.96 15.79 3.77
C ALA A 60 -5.91 16.94 4.14
N ARG A 61 -7.22 16.65 4.28
CA ARG A 61 -8.21 17.64 4.71
C ARG A 61 -7.98 18.14 6.13
N ALA A 62 -7.54 17.25 7.03
CA ALA A 62 -7.25 17.60 8.41
C ALA A 62 -6.02 18.51 8.53
N VAL A 63 -5.03 18.30 7.66
CA VAL A 63 -3.81 19.10 7.55
C VAL A 63 -4.14 20.47 6.97
N GLY A 64 -4.97 20.54 5.93
CA GLY A 64 -5.40 21.78 5.29
C GLY A 64 -4.72 22.03 3.95
N ASP A 65 -5.47 22.61 3.01
CA ASP A 65 -5.01 22.80 1.62
C ASP A 65 -3.99 23.95 1.49
N ASP A 66 -3.94 24.86 2.47
CA ASP A 66 -3.03 26.00 2.51
C ASP A 66 -1.57 25.61 2.79
N ILE A 67 -1.35 24.42 3.37
CA ILE A 67 -0.01 23.89 3.65
C ILE A 67 0.40 22.76 2.70
N ILE A 68 -0.49 22.26 1.85
CA ILE A 68 -0.21 21.22 0.88
C ILE A 68 0.06 21.86 -0.49
N LEU A 69 1.32 21.85 -0.90
CA LEU A 69 1.74 22.33 -2.22
C LEU A 69 1.83 21.15 -3.20
N ASN A 70 0.83 21.02 -4.06
CA ASN A 70 0.87 20.08 -5.18
C ASN A 70 1.79 20.59 -6.31
N ASP A 71 2.05 19.74 -7.30
CA ASP A 71 2.89 20.06 -8.47
C ASP A 71 4.29 20.62 -8.12
N SER A 72 4.77 20.29 -6.92
CA SER A 72 6.01 20.79 -6.31
C SER A 72 7.03 19.66 -6.22
N ASN A 73 7.44 19.12 -7.37
CA ASN A 73 8.39 18.02 -7.44
C ASN A 73 9.78 18.46 -6.98
N VAL A 74 10.28 17.87 -5.90
CA VAL A 74 11.62 18.14 -5.34
C VAL A 74 12.66 17.37 -6.15
N ILE A 75 13.62 18.09 -6.74
CA ILE A 75 14.68 17.50 -7.57
C ILE A 75 16.06 17.52 -6.91
N ASP A 76 16.27 18.40 -5.93
CA ASP A 76 17.54 18.51 -5.21
C ASP A 76 17.36 19.25 -3.86
N PHE A 77 18.35 19.16 -2.98
CA PHE A 77 18.41 19.96 -1.75
C PHE A 77 19.86 20.23 -1.31
N VAL A 78 20.05 21.36 -0.64
CA VAL A 78 21.34 21.78 -0.07
C VAL A 78 21.16 22.07 1.41
N ASP A 79 21.98 21.44 2.25
CA ASP A 79 22.08 21.76 3.67
C ASP A 79 23.20 22.79 3.86
N ASN A 80 22.86 23.96 4.40
CA ASN A 80 23.79 25.06 4.64
C ASN A 80 24.31 25.10 6.10
N GLY A 81 23.90 24.14 6.95
CA GLY A 81 24.25 24.02 8.36
C GLY A 81 23.32 24.78 9.32
N ASP A 82 22.62 25.81 8.84
CA ASP A 82 21.56 26.51 9.57
C ASP A 82 20.16 26.26 8.99
N LYS A 83 20.08 26.01 7.67
CA LYS A 83 18.84 25.72 6.92
C LYS A 83 19.08 24.76 5.78
N VAL A 84 17.99 24.11 5.37
CA VAL A 84 17.94 23.30 4.15
C VAL A 84 17.18 24.05 3.07
N THR A 85 17.83 24.26 1.92
CA THR A 85 17.20 24.82 0.71
C THR A 85 16.84 23.69 -0.25
N VAL A 86 15.55 23.58 -0.58
CA VAL A 86 15.01 22.60 -1.52
C VAL A 86 14.87 23.23 -2.89
N LYS A 87 15.26 22.51 -3.95
CA LYS A 87 15.07 22.91 -5.34
C LYS A 87 13.93 22.12 -5.98
N LEU A 88 12.96 22.85 -6.54
CA LEU A 88 11.84 22.27 -7.27
C LEU A 88 12.14 22.17 -8.77
N GLU A 89 11.47 21.24 -9.45
CA GLU A 89 11.60 21.01 -10.89
C GLU A 89 11.29 22.26 -11.73
N ASN A 90 10.33 23.08 -11.26
CA ASN A 90 9.96 24.34 -11.90
C ASN A 90 10.98 25.48 -11.69
N GLY A 91 12.10 25.21 -11.01
CA GLY A 91 13.18 26.16 -10.72
C GLY A 91 13.00 26.98 -9.45
N GLN A 92 11.87 26.87 -8.75
CA GLN A 92 11.66 27.52 -7.45
C GLN A 92 12.57 26.90 -6.37
N GLN A 93 12.88 27.70 -5.35
CA GLN A 93 13.62 27.27 -4.18
C GLN A 93 12.85 27.63 -2.91
N LEU A 94 12.88 26.73 -1.93
CA LEU A 94 12.20 26.87 -0.65
C LEU A 94 13.16 26.56 0.49
N ASP A 95 13.15 27.38 1.53
CA ASP A 95 14.01 27.18 2.72
C ASP A 95 13.19 26.62 3.89
N GLY A 96 13.81 25.76 4.69
CA GLY A 96 13.26 25.27 5.95
C GLY A 96 14.36 24.87 6.94
N ASP A 97 14.00 24.77 8.23
CA ASP A 97 14.94 24.34 9.27
C ASP A 97 15.26 22.84 9.16
N PHE A 98 14.28 22.04 8.70
CA PHE A 98 14.41 20.61 8.48
C PHE A 98 13.73 20.18 7.17
N LEU A 99 14.29 19.16 6.51
CA LEU A 99 13.69 18.48 5.38
C LEU A 99 13.38 17.02 5.75
N VAL A 100 12.12 16.61 5.58
CA VAL A 100 11.70 15.22 5.80
C VAL A 100 11.43 14.55 4.45
N GLY A 101 12.21 13.53 4.11
CA GLY A 101 12.00 12.71 2.92
C GLY A 101 10.90 11.67 3.15
N ALA A 102 9.74 11.88 2.52
CA ALA A 102 8.58 10.97 2.57
C ALA A 102 8.03 10.64 1.17
N ASP A 103 8.90 10.63 0.17
CA ASP A 103 8.63 10.45 -1.28
C ASP A 103 8.49 8.97 -1.71
N GLY A 104 8.62 8.04 -0.76
CA GLY A 104 8.36 6.62 -0.97
C GLY A 104 9.55 5.83 -1.48
N ILE A 105 9.31 4.62 -1.98
CA ILE A 105 10.39 3.64 -2.26
C ILE A 105 11.23 3.96 -3.51
N TRP A 106 10.91 5.00 -4.27
CA TRP A 106 11.56 5.31 -5.54
C TRP A 106 12.62 6.43 -5.48
N VAL A 107 13.18 6.71 -4.30
CA VAL A 107 14.34 7.62 -4.13
C VAL A 107 15.53 7.13 -4.97
N VAL A 108 16.09 8.03 -5.80
CA VAL A 108 16.93 7.78 -6.99
C VAL A 108 18.27 7.06 -6.74
N ASN A 109 18.71 6.83 -5.50
CA ASN A 109 20.09 6.41 -5.21
C ASN A 109 20.29 4.97 -4.70
N TYR A 110 19.26 4.12 -4.72
CA TYR A 110 19.38 2.75 -4.21
C TYR A 110 19.07 1.69 -5.27
N LYS A 111 19.92 0.67 -5.32
CA LYS A 111 19.67 -0.54 -6.10
C LYS A 111 18.50 -1.28 -5.46
N LEU A 112 17.33 -1.21 -6.08
CA LEU A 112 16.14 -1.95 -5.64
C LEU A 112 16.27 -3.40 -6.10
N ASP A 113 16.15 -4.33 -5.16
CA ASP A 113 16.06 -5.75 -5.48
C ASP A 113 14.58 -6.12 -5.73
N PRO A 114 14.22 -6.61 -6.93
CA PRO A 114 12.87 -7.09 -7.18
C PRO A 114 12.66 -8.37 -6.36
N LYS A 115 11.74 -8.33 -5.39
CA LYS A 115 11.46 -9.49 -4.55
C LYS A 115 10.26 -10.30 -5.03
N MET A 116 9.24 -9.64 -5.60
CA MET A 116 7.98 -10.30 -5.93
C MET A 116 7.13 -9.45 -6.89
N LEU A 117 6.08 -10.01 -7.48
CA LEU A 117 5.07 -9.25 -8.23
C LEU A 117 3.74 -9.23 -7.46
N LEU A 118 3.15 -8.05 -7.33
CA LEU A 118 1.79 -7.85 -6.84
C LEU A 118 0.81 -7.71 -8.00
N ILE A 119 -0.24 -8.51 -7.96
CA ILE A 119 -1.42 -8.32 -8.80
C ILE A 119 -2.57 -7.97 -7.88
N GLN A 120 -3.05 -6.74 -8.03
CA GLN A 120 -4.21 -6.27 -7.30
C GLN A 120 -5.44 -6.57 -8.16
N VAL A 121 -6.35 -7.33 -7.57
CA VAL A 121 -7.68 -7.57 -8.10
C VAL A 121 -8.63 -6.76 -7.23
N ILE A 122 -9.33 -5.80 -7.82
CA ILE A 122 -10.27 -4.93 -7.12
C ILE A 122 -11.69 -5.38 -7.49
N PRO A 123 -12.33 -6.28 -6.73
CA PRO A 123 -13.75 -6.52 -6.90
C PRO A 123 -14.52 -5.30 -6.37
N ALA A 124 -15.61 -4.94 -7.05
CA ALA A 124 -16.44 -3.78 -6.74
C ALA A 124 -17.14 -3.85 -5.36
N THR A 125 -17.05 -4.97 -4.63
CA THR A 125 -17.71 -5.16 -3.34
C THR A 125 -16.82 -5.91 -2.34
N LEU A 126 -16.25 -5.15 -1.40
CA LEU A 126 -15.85 -5.55 -0.04
C LEU A 126 -14.68 -6.53 0.23
N VAL A 127 -13.88 -6.97 -0.75
CA VAL A 127 -12.67 -7.78 -0.45
C VAL A 127 -11.45 -7.23 -1.18
N LEU A 128 -10.45 -6.75 -0.43
CA LEU A 128 -9.12 -6.50 -0.99
C LEU A 128 -8.41 -7.84 -1.15
N GLN A 129 -8.37 -8.37 -2.38
CA GLN A 129 -7.57 -9.54 -2.71
C GLN A 129 -6.26 -9.13 -3.34
N ILE A 130 -5.18 -9.63 -2.72
CA ILE A 130 -3.81 -9.36 -3.08
C ILE A 130 -3.21 -10.70 -3.51
N LEU A 131 -2.92 -10.85 -4.80
CA LEU A 131 -2.29 -12.05 -5.36
C LEU A 131 -0.80 -11.75 -5.59
N PHE A 132 0.08 -12.61 -5.07
CA PHE A 132 1.53 -12.49 -5.23
C PHE A 132 2.02 -13.53 -6.24
N LEU A 133 2.75 -13.11 -7.28
CA LEU A 133 3.26 -14.01 -8.33
C LEU A 133 4.74 -13.74 -8.65
N GLN A 134 5.40 -14.69 -9.33
CA GLN A 134 6.70 -14.49 -9.99
C GLN A 134 6.55 -14.62 -11.53
N THR A 135 7.41 -13.91 -12.26
CA THR A 135 7.32 -13.44 -13.66
C THR A 135 7.13 -14.46 -14.82
N LEU A 136 6.48 -14.04 -15.95
CA LEU A 136 6.81 -14.32 -17.38
C LEU A 136 5.83 -13.66 -18.41
N LYS A 137 6.25 -13.45 -19.68
CA LYS A 137 5.71 -12.46 -20.68
C LYS A 137 4.50 -12.90 -21.57
N LEU A 138 3.82 -11.86 -22.12
CA LEU A 138 2.98 -11.75 -23.35
C LEU A 138 1.72 -12.64 -23.53
N LEU A 139 0.73 -12.47 -22.65
CA LEU A 139 -0.69 -12.82 -22.82
C LEU A 139 -1.55 -11.72 -22.15
N GLY A 140 -2.87 -11.67 -22.39
CA GLY A 140 -3.78 -10.80 -21.62
C GLY A 140 -3.61 -11.04 -20.12
N LYS A 141 -3.75 -10.00 -19.28
CA LYS A 141 -3.46 -10.08 -17.84
C LYS A 141 -4.33 -11.15 -17.18
N LYS A 142 -5.63 -11.20 -17.47
CA LYS A 142 -6.53 -12.24 -16.95
C LYS A 142 -6.16 -13.62 -17.45
N GLU A 143 -5.92 -13.78 -18.76
CA GLU A 143 -5.57 -15.09 -19.34
C GLU A 143 -4.28 -15.64 -18.70
N ARG A 144 -3.30 -14.77 -18.48
CA ARG A 144 -2.08 -15.14 -17.77
C ARG A 144 -2.35 -15.56 -16.33
N LEU A 145 -3.20 -14.84 -15.60
CA LEU A 145 -3.58 -15.21 -14.24
C LEU A 145 -4.24 -16.58 -14.20
N LEU A 146 -5.21 -16.84 -15.09
CA LEU A 146 -5.88 -18.12 -15.19
C LEU A 146 -4.91 -19.27 -15.47
N LYS A 147 -3.89 -19.05 -16.31
CA LYS A 147 -2.82 -20.05 -16.56
C LYS A 147 -1.93 -20.28 -15.34
N ILE A 148 -1.62 -19.24 -14.57
CA ILE A 148 -0.77 -19.37 -13.38
C ILE A 148 -1.52 -20.07 -12.25
N PHE A 149 -2.80 -19.78 -12.10
CA PHE A 149 -3.68 -20.35 -11.08
C PHE A 149 -4.45 -21.58 -11.59
N ASP A 150 -4.02 -22.19 -12.70
CA ASP A 150 -4.62 -23.42 -13.20
C ASP A 150 -4.55 -24.53 -12.13
N GLY A 151 -5.67 -25.23 -11.92
CA GLY A 151 -5.81 -26.25 -10.88
C GLY A 151 -6.04 -25.71 -9.45
N TRP A 152 -6.19 -24.40 -9.26
CA TRP A 152 -6.66 -23.82 -7.99
C TRP A 152 -8.18 -23.96 -7.86
N CYS A 153 -8.68 -23.84 -6.63
CA CYS A 153 -10.10 -24.00 -6.33
C CYS A 153 -10.97 -22.93 -7.02
N ASP A 154 -12.23 -23.31 -7.28
CA ASP A 154 -13.21 -22.51 -8.01
C ASP A 154 -13.35 -21.08 -7.45
N ASN A 155 -13.27 -20.90 -6.13
CA ASN A 155 -13.32 -19.57 -5.50
C ASN A 155 -12.29 -18.58 -6.07
N VAL A 156 -11.08 -19.05 -6.40
CA VAL A 156 -10.02 -18.20 -6.96
C VAL A 156 -10.25 -18.00 -8.45
N ILE A 157 -10.67 -19.03 -9.17
CA ILE A 157 -10.93 -18.97 -10.62
C ILE A 157 -12.14 -18.08 -10.92
N ASP A 158 -13.23 -18.24 -10.19
CA ASP A 158 -14.45 -17.44 -10.31
C ASP A 158 -14.17 -15.95 -10.07
N LEU A 159 -13.33 -15.64 -9.07
CA LEU A 159 -12.88 -14.28 -8.81
C LEU A 159 -12.15 -13.67 -10.00
N LEU A 160 -11.20 -14.42 -10.59
CA LEU A 160 -10.44 -13.95 -11.75
C LEU A 160 -11.35 -13.72 -12.95
N HIS A 161 -12.35 -14.58 -13.15
CA HIS A 161 -13.35 -14.39 -14.20
C HIS A 161 -14.21 -13.15 -13.96
N ALA A 162 -14.68 -12.95 -12.73
CA ALA A 162 -15.52 -11.82 -12.31
C ALA A 162 -14.80 -10.46 -12.32
N THR A 163 -13.47 -10.45 -12.36
CA THR A 163 -12.68 -9.21 -12.35
C THR A 163 -12.48 -8.68 -13.75
N ASP A 164 -12.85 -7.44 -14.04
CA ASP A 164 -12.59 -6.83 -15.35
C ASP A 164 -11.09 -6.73 -15.67
N GLU A 165 -10.72 -6.95 -16.93
CA GLU A 165 -9.31 -6.92 -17.38
C GLU A 165 -8.61 -5.59 -17.05
N GLU A 166 -9.34 -4.48 -17.13
CA GLU A 166 -8.85 -3.14 -16.82
C GLU A 166 -8.60 -2.93 -15.32
N ALA A 167 -9.34 -3.65 -14.46
CA ALA A 167 -9.18 -3.62 -13.01
C ALA A 167 -7.97 -4.46 -12.54
N ILE A 168 -7.39 -5.30 -13.41
CA ILE A 168 -6.18 -6.08 -13.10
C ILE A 168 -4.96 -5.19 -13.25
N LEU A 169 -4.36 -4.83 -12.11
CA LEU A 169 -3.16 -4.01 -12.06
C LEU A 169 -1.95 -4.86 -11.72
N ARG A 170 -0.87 -4.68 -12.48
CA ARG A 170 0.44 -5.27 -12.22
C ARG A 170 1.32 -4.24 -11.52
N ARG A 171 1.82 -4.55 -10.32
CA ARG A 171 2.81 -3.74 -9.60
C ARG A 171 3.91 -4.64 -9.06
N ASP A 172 5.13 -4.48 -9.55
CA ASP A 172 6.25 -5.23 -9.00
C ASP A 172 6.53 -4.72 -7.55
N ILE A 173 6.88 -5.65 -6.65
CA ILE A 173 7.19 -5.40 -5.25
C ILE A 173 8.70 -5.33 -5.10
N TYR A 174 9.12 -4.19 -4.60
CA TYR A 174 10.50 -3.91 -4.24
C TYR A 174 10.59 -3.73 -2.74
N ASP A 175 11.77 -3.97 -2.23
CA ASP A 175 12.12 -3.68 -0.86
C ASP A 175 13.55 -3.15 -0.82
N ARG A 176 13.95 -2.58 0.31
CA ARG A 176 15.29 -2.04 0.53
C ARG A 176 16.00 -2.83 1.62
N ILE A 177 17.32 -2.95 1.47
CA ILE A 177 18.16 -3.43 2.58
C ILE A 177 18.05 -2.39 3.70
N PRO A 178 17.78 -2.80 4.96
CA PRO A 178 17.73 -1.87 6.07
C PRO A 178 19.01 -1.05 6.17
N VAL A 179 18.86 0.26 6.39
CA VAL A 179 19.98 1.17 6.66
C VAL A 179 20.03 1.49 8.14
N MET A 180 21.25 1.65 8.67
CA MET A 180 21.46 1.91 10.10
C MET A 180 21.13 3.35 10.51
N SER A 181 21.10 4.27 9.55
CA SER A 181 20.78 5.68 9.77
C SER A 181 19.86 6.21 8.68
N TRP A 182 18.91 7.05 9.08
CA TRP A 182 17.92 7.72 8.23
C TRP A 182 18.16 9.23 8.16
N GLU A 183 19.10 9.74 8.96
CA GLU A 183 19.57 11.11 8.89
C GLU A 183 20.73 11.20 7.90
N LYS A 184 20.77 12.31 7.17
CA LYS A 184 21.94 12.73 6.42
C LYS A 184 22.61 13.81 7.25
N VAL A 185 23.57 13.42 8.08
CA VAL A 185 24.48 14.36 8.73
C VAL A 185 25.57 14.69 7.71
N VAL A 186 25.56 15.91 7.19
CA VAL A 186 26.60 16.42 6.27
C VAL A 186 27.81 16.87 7.08
#